data_AF-A0A967GQ68-F1
#
_entry.id   AF-A0A967GQ68-F1
#
_cell.length_a   1.000
_cell.length_b   1.000
_cell.length_c   1.000
_cell.angle_alpha   90.00
_cell.angle_beta   90.00
_cell.angle_gamma   90.00
#
_symmetry.space_group_name_H-M   'P 1'
#
loop_
_entity.id
_entity.type
_entity.pdbx_description
1 polymer ?
#
loop_
_entity_poly.entity_id
_entity_poly.type
_entity_poly.pdbx_seq_one_letter_code
_entity_poly.pdbx_strand_id
1 'polypeptide(L)' 'ATTPGISVVEDNIFPQRFMHCSEMKRMGADIKVDGGRAIVRGVEKLSAAPVMASDLRASAALVLAA' A
#
# COMPACT_ATOMS: atom_id res chain seq x y z
N ALA A 1 -10.49 -0.50 -7.30
CA ALA A 1 -10.31 -1.59 -8.27
C ALA A 1 -8.83 -1.91 -8.37
N THR A 2 -8.44 -3.17 -8.30
CA THR A 2 -7.05 -3.61 -8.48
C THR A 2 -6.73 -3.77 -9.96
N THR A 3 -5.45 -3.65 -10.31
CA THR A 3 -4.96 -3.82 -11.70
C THR A 3 -3.99 -4.99 -11.73
N PRO A 4 -4.13 -5.97 -12.65
CA PRO A 4 -3.19 -7.07 -12.77
C PRO A 4 -1.81 -6.58 -13.25
N GLY A 5 -0.76 -7.26 -12.82
CA GLY A 5 0.62 -6.94 -13.20
C GLY A 5 1.45 -6.36 -12.06
N ILE A 6 2.58 -5.72 -12.42
CA ILE A 6 3.52 -5.13 -11.47
C ILE A 6 3.54 -3.62 -11.69
N SER A 7 3.25 -2.89 -10.62
CA SER A 7 3.36 -1.43 -10.55
C SER A 7 4.52 -1.05 -9.64
N VAL A 8 5.23 0.03 -9.97
CA VAL A 8 6.31 0.56 -9.14
C VAL A 8 6.02 2.03 -8.84
N VAL A 9 6.02 2.38 -7.56
CA VAL A 9 5.85 3.74 -7.07
C VAL A 9 7.14 4.17 -6.41
N GLU A 10 7.68 5.32 -6.77
CA GLU A 10 8.93 5.86 -6.23
C GLU A 10 8.69 7.26 -5.65
N ASP A 11 9.13 7.50 -4.41
CA ASP A 11 9.12 8.84 -3.80
C ASP A 11 10.56 9.25 -3.47
N ASN A 12 11.08 10.19 -4.25
CA ASN A 12 12.45 10.70 -4.13
C ASN A 12 12.62 11.76 -3.03
N ILE A 13 11.52 12.29 -2.49
CA ILE A 13 11.55 13.36 -1.48
C ILE A 13 11.40 12.75 -0.08
N PHE A 14 10.50 11.79 0.06
CA PHE A 14 10.18 11.15 1.34
C PHE A 14 10.25 9.62 1.22
N PRO A 15 11.45 9.02 1.24
CA PRO A 15 11.60 7.57 1.05
C PRO A 15 10.93 6.72 2.15
N GLN A 16 10.63 7.30 3.30
CA GLN A 16 9.94 6.63 4.42
C GLN A 16 8.40 6.72 4.37
N ARG A 17 7.81 7.28 3.31
CA ARG A 17 6.36 7.59 3.23
C ARG A 17 5.46 6.38 2.96
N PHE A 18 6.03 5.19 2.82
CA PHE A 18 5.30 3.96 2.50
C PHE A 18 4.86 3.16 3.73
N MET A 19 4.75 3.78 4.90
CA MET A 19 4.35 3.08 6.14
C MET A 19 2.97 2.39 6.00
N HIS A 20 2.01 3.01 5.33
CA HIS A 20 0.67 2.46 5.08
C HIS A 20 0.68 1.15 4.26
N CYS A 21 1.76 0.84 3.54
CA CYS A 21 1.87 -0.43 2.84
C CYS A 21 1.85 -1.63 3.79
N SER A 22 2.30 -1.49 5.05
CA SER A 22 2.21 -2.58 6.04
C SER A 22 0.76 -2.94 6.35
N GLU A 23 -0.11 -1.93 6.47
CA GLU A 23 -1.52 -2.13 6.77
C GLU A 23 -2.27 -2.69 5.56
N MET A 24 -1.95 -2.22 4.35
CA MET A 24 -2.48 -2.81 3.12
C MET A 24 -2.08 -4.28 2.95
N LYS A 25 -0.88 -4.68 3.39
CA LYS A 25 -0.49 -6.10 3.42
C LYS A 25 -1.38 -6.93 4.34
N ARG A 26 -1.84 -6.37 5.46
CA ARG A 26 -2.79 -7.04 6.35
C ARG A 26 -4.13 -7.27 5.67
N MET A 27 -4.49 -6.40 4.73
CA MET A 27 -5.65 -6.54 3.84
C MET A 27 -5.39 -7.49 2.65
N GLY A 28 -4.24 -8.17 2.60
CA GLY A 28 -3.89 -9.11 1.54
C GLY A 28 -3.18 -8.50 0.32
N ALA A 29 -2.73 -7.25 0.38
CA ALA A 29 -1.95 -6.65 -0.70
C ALA A 29 -0.55 -7.26 -0.80
N ASP A 30 -0.09 -7.57 -2.02
CA ASP A 30 1.30 -7.96 -2.29
C ASP A 30 2.13 -6.72 -2.64
N ILE A 31 2.82 -6.18 -1.63
CA ILE A 31 3.64 -4.97 -1.75
C ILE A 31 5.05 -5.24 -1.21
N LYS A 32 6.09 -4.78 -1.90
CA LYS A 32 7.46 -4.76 -1.37
C LYS A 32 7.95 -3.32 -1.35
N VAL A 33 8.38 -2.85 -0.17
CA VAL A 33 8.96 -1.51 -0.01
C VAL A 33 10.48 -1.66 0.11
N ASP A 34 11.22 -0.93 -0.71
CA ASP A 34 12.68 -0.92 -0.73
C ASP A 34 13.19 0.49 -1.06
N GLY A 35 13.93 1.11 -0.13
CA GLY A 35 14.66 2.36 -0.37
C GLY A 35 13.86 3.55 -0.92
N GLY A 36 12.56 3.68 -0.61
CA GLY A 36 11.69 4.72 -1.18
C GLY A 36 10.94 4.30 -2.45
N ARG A 37 11.01 3.02 -2.80
CA ARG A 37 10.19 2.40 -3.84
C ARG A 37 9.20 1.42 -3.23
N ALA A 38 7.96 1.44 -3.68
CA ALA A 38 6.96 0.42 -3.43
C ALA A 38 6.65 -0.33 -4.72
N ILE A 39 7.01 -1.60 -4.76
CA ILE A 39 6.68 -2.54 -5.83
C ILE A 39 5.36 -3.21 -5.43
N VAL A 40 4.30 -2.96 -6.19
CA VAL A 40 2.96 -3.49 -5.95
C VAL A 40 2.64 -4.53 -7.01
N ARG A 41 2.30 -5.74 -6.57
CA ARG A 41 1.78 -6.79 -7.44
C ARG A 41 0.27 -6.82 -7.32
N GLY A 42 -0.41 -6.70 -8.45
CA GLY A 42 -1.86 -6.73 -8.52
C GLY A 42 -2.42 -8.04 -7.95
N VAL A 43 -3.34 -7.93 -7.01
CA VAL A 43 -4.12 -9.06 -6.46
C VAL A 43 -5.57 -8.98 -6.94
N GLU A 44 -6.25 -10.12 -6.99
CA GLU A 44 -7.66 -10.18 -7.43
C GLU A 44 -8.58 -9.34 -6.55
N LYS A 45 -8.39 -9.42 -5.22
CA LYS A 45 -9.16 -8.66 -4.22
C LYS A 45 -8.35 -8.45 -2.94
N LEU A 46 -8.69 -7.38 -2.24
CA LEU A 46 -8.28 -7.17 -0.86
C LEU A 46 -9.35 -7.74 0.08
N SER A 47 -8.95 -8.13 1.28
CA SER A 47 -9.83 -8.61 2.34
C SER A 47 -9.93 -7.59 3.47
N ALA A 48 -11.10 -7.52 4.11
CA ALA A 48 -11.26 -6.73 5.31
C ALA A 48 -10.30 -7.20 6.41
N ALA A 49 -9.56 -6.26 6.99
CA ALA A 49 -8.65 -6.51 8.09
C ALA A 49 -8.69 -5.33 9.06
N PRO A 50 -8.48 -5.56 10.36
CA PRO A 50 -8.25 -4.46 11.29
C PRO A 50 -6.94 -3.76 10.90
N VAL A 51 -7.00 -2.47 10.61
CA VAL A 51 -5.85 -1.65 10.20
C VAL A 51 -5.72 -0.41 11.08
N MET A 52 -4.51 0.10 11.24
CA MET A 52 -4.24 1.32 11.99
C MET A 52 -3.74 2.42 11.07
N ALA A 53 -4.48 3.53 11.00
CA ALA A 53 -4.05 4.67 10.21
C ALA A 53 -2.96 5.47 10.94
N SER A 54 -1.83 5.72 10.27
CA SER A 54 -0.67 6.41 10.84
C SER A 54 -0.64 7.92 10.59
N ASP A 55 -1.17 8.37 9.47
CA ASP A 55 -1.13 9.76 9.02
C ASP A 55 -2.27 10.04 8.02
N LEU A 56 -2.54 11.31 7.74
CA LEU A 56 -3.68 11.73 6.91
C LEU A 56 -3.75 11.02 5.54
N ARG A 57 -2.59 10.84 4.89
CA ARG A 57 -2.52 10.25 3.54
C ARG A 57 -2.68 8.73 3.63
N ALA A 58 -2.06 8.11 4.63
CA ALA A 58 -2.26 6.71 4.96
C ALA A 58 -3.74 6.38 5.22
N SER A 59 -4.43 7.20 6.01
CA SER A 59 -5.86 7.04 6.30
C SER A 59 -6.70 7.01 5.02
N ALA A 60 -6.50 8.00 4.14
CA ALA A 60 -7.23 8.08 2.88
C ALA A 60 -6.96 6.86 1.99
N ALA A 61 -5.70 6.41 1.94
CA ALA A 61 -5.31 5.25 1.16
C ALA A 61 -5.97 3.95 1.69
N LEU A 62 -6.07 3.78 3.02
CA LEU A 62 -6.74 2.63 3.63
C LEU A 62 -8.25 2.66 3.43
N VAL A 63 -8.88 3.85 3.46
CA VAL A 63 -10.31 3.99 3.14
C VAL A 63 -10.63 3.60 1.70
N LEU A 64 -9.76 3.96 0.75
CA LEU A 64 -9.92 3.56 -0.66
C LEU A 64 -9.63 2.08 -0.92
N ALA A 65 -8.86 1.45 -0.03
CA ALA A 65 -8.50 0.03 -0.12
C ALA A 65 -9.58 -0.90 0.44
N ALA A 66 -10.41 -0.40 1.37
CA ALA A 66 -11.53 -1.13 1.96
C ALA A 66 -12.69 -1.31 0.97
#